data_AF-A0A973FE21-F1
#
_entry.id   AF-A0A973FE21-F1
#
_cell.length_a   1.000
_cell.length_b   1.000
_cell.length_c   1.000
_cell.angle_alpha   90.00
_cell.angle_beta   90.00
_cell.angle_gamma   90.00
#
_symmetry.space_group_name_H-M   'P 1'
#
loop_
_entity.id
_entity.type
_entity.pdbx_description
1 polymer ?
#
loop_
_entity_poly.entity_id
_entity_poly.type
_entity_poly.pdbx_seq_one_letter_code
_entity_poly.pdbx_strand_id
1 'polypeptide(L)' 'MNDTEITPELLMIMSAAIAAYLGKNVRIRRARFISDQGPSSWSQQGRVSIQSSHTFSTTSTTK' A
#
# COMPACT_ATOMS: atom_id res chain seq x y z
N MET A 1 2.29 -12.66 23.07
CA MET A 1 2.98 -12.67 21.77
C MET A 1 3.46 -11.25 21.49
N ASN A 2 4.72 -11.05 21.09
CA ASN A 2 5.18 -9.75 20.64
C ASN A 2 4.72 -9.56 19.19
N ASP A 3 3.55 -8.93 18.99
CA ASP A 3 2.96 -8.72 17.66
C ASP A 3 3.76 -7.73 16.77
N THR A 4 4.89 -7.24 17.27
CA THR A 4 5.77 -6.26 16.62
C THR A 4 7.15 -6.82 16.27
N GLU A 5 7.31 -8.14 16.27
CA GLU A 5 8.55 -8.78 15.82
C GLU A 5 8.44 -9.23 14.36
N ILE A 6 9.43 -8.84 13.55
CA ILE A 6 9.51 -9.31 12.16
C ILE A 6 10.29 -10.62 12.17
N THR A 7 9.56 -11.72 12.00
CA THR A 7 10.17 -13.05 11.95
C THR A 7 10.98 -13.25 10.67
N PRO A 8 12.00 -14.14 10.68
CA PRO A 8 12.75 -14.49 9.48
C PRO A 8 11.87 -15.03 8.35
N GLU A 9 10.83 -15.79 8.69
CA GLU A 9 9.86 -16.34 7.74
C GLU A 9 9.09 -15.23 7.03
N LEU A 10 8.60 -14.23 7.75
CA LEU A 10 7.92 -13.08 7.17
C LEU A 10 8.85 -12.31 6.22
N LEU A 11 10.11 -12.15 6.61
CA LEU A 11 11.14 -11.49 5.80
C LEU A 11 11.45 -12.27 4.50
N MET A 12 11.43 -13.61 4.56
CA MET A 12 11.58 -14.49 3.40
C MET A 12 10.37 -14.40 2.45
N ILE A 13 9.14 -14.38 2.98
CA ILE A 13 7.94 -14.22 2.16
C ILE A 13 7.94 -12.85 1.47
N MET A 14 8.29 -11.79 2.20
CA MET A 14 8.42 -10.44 1.63
C MET A 14 9.48 -10.40 0.52
N SER A 15 10.66 -11.01 0.71
CA SER A 15 11.71 -10.99 -0.30
C SER A 15 11.31 -11.75 -1.57
N ALA A 16 10.66 -12.90 -1.43
CA ALA A 16 10.15 -13.69 -2.55
C ALA A 16 9.08 -12.92 -3.35
N ALA A 17 8.12 -12.30 -2.67
CA ALA A 17 7.06 -11.52 -3.33
C ALA A 17 7.61 -10.32 -4.11
N ILE A 18 8.55 -9.56 -3.51
CA ILE A 18 9.17 -8.41 -4.17
C ILE A 18 10.04 -8.88 -5.35
N ALA A 19 10.79 -9.97 -5.19
CA ALA A 19 11.60 -10.54 -6.27
C ALA A 19 10.74 -11.02 -7.45
N ALA A 20 9.59 -11.65 -7.17
CA ALA A 20 8.63 -12.07 -8.20
C ALA A 20 8.01 -10.88 -8.93
N TYR A 21 7.64 -9.82 -8.20
CA TYR A 21 7.08 -8.60 -8.80
C TYR A 21 8.09 -7.84 -9.66
N LEU A 22 9.35 -7.73 -9.21
CA LEU A 22 10.39 -6.99 -9.92
C LEU A 22 11.17 -7.82 -10.95
N GLY A 23 11.07 -9.16 -10.91
CA GLY A 23 11.82 -10.07 -11.79
C GLY A 23 13.32 -10.14 -11.51
N LYS A 24 13.78 -9.76 -10.31
CA LYS A 24 15.21 -9.71 -9.95
C LYS A 24 15.46 -10.06 -8.48
N ASN A 25 16.71 -10.39 -8.14
CA ASN A 25 17.10 -10.64 -6.75
C ASN A 25 16.97 -9.38 -5.90
N VAL A 26 16.41 -9.52 -4.69
CA VAL A 26 16.11 -8.41 -3.78
C VAL A 26 16.77 -8.64 -2.43
N ARG A 27 17.49 -7.62 -1.95
CA ARG A 27 18.05 -7.57 -0.60
C ARG A 27 17.29 -6.55 0.25
N ILE A 28 16.52 -7.02 1.23
CA ILE A 28 15.82 -6.17 2.19
C ILE A 28 16.84 -5.61 3.20
N ARG A 29 17.02 -4.29 3.24
CA ARG A 29 17.97 -3.62 4.16
C ARG A 29 17.36 -3.27 5.51
N ARG A 30 16.06 -2.98 5.54
CA ARG A 30 15.33 -2.58 6.73
C ARG A 30 13.86 -2.92 6.53
N ALA A 31 13.25 -3.51 7.55
CA ALA A 31 11.82 -3.70 7.66
C ALA A 31 11.40 -3.27 9.06
N ARG A 32 10.22 -2.66 9.16
CA ARG A 32 9.64 -2.17 10.42
C ARG A 32 8.12 -2.15 10.28
N PHE A 33 7.41 -2.49 11.34
CA PHE A 33 5.99 -2.22 11.44
C PHE A 33 5.73 -0.71 11.50
N ILE A 34 4.92 -0.21 10.60
CA ILE A 34 4.42 1.16 10.69
C ILE A 34 3.25 1.10 11.68
N SER A 35 3.44 1.65 12.88
CA SER A 35 2.37 1.82 13.85
C SER A 35 1.31 2.76 13.28
N ASP A 36 0.04 2.46 13.54
CA ASP A 36 -1.11 3.23 13.06
C ASP A 36 -0.94 4.73 13.38
N GLN A 37 -0.81 5.55 12.33
CA GLN A 37 -0.67 7.00 12.42
C GLN A 37 -1.97 7.71 11.97
N GLY A 38 -3.10 6.99 12.00
CA GLY A 38 -4.38 7.45 11.46
C GLY A 38 -4.73 6.72 10.14
N PRO A 39 -5.77 7.16 9.43
CA PRO A 39 -6.32 6.42 8.29
C PRO A 39 -5.24 6.07 7.26
N SER A 40 -5.03 4.77 7.02
CA SER A 40 -3.95 4.28 6.17
C SER A 40 -3.98 4.95 4.79
N SER A 41 -2.83 5.41 4.28
CA SER A 41 -2.75 6.08 2.98
C SER A 41 -3.32 5.22 1.85
N TRP A 42 -3.18 3.90 1.95
CA TRP A 42 -3.82 2.95 1.03
C TRP A 42 -5.35 3.04 1.08
N SER A 43 -5.94 3.02 2.29
CA SER A 43 -7.41 3.13 2.44
C SER A 43 -7.93 4.48 1.94
N GLN A 44 -7.17 5.57 2.17
CA GLN A 44 -7.50 6.89 1.67
C GLN A 44 -7.42 6.96 0.15
N GLN A 45 -6.35 6.43 -0.46
CA GLN A 45 -6.18 6.40 -1.90
C GLN A 45 -7.27 5.54 -2.58
N GLY A 46 -7.65 4.41 -1.98
CA GLY A 46 -8.77 3.61 -2.45
C GLY A 46 -10.09 4.38 -2.45
N ARG A 47 -10.41 5.09 -1.36
CA ARG A 47 -11.61 5.94 -1.27
C ARG A 47 -11.60 7.07 -2.32
N VAL A 48 -10.47 7.78 -2.47
CA VAL A 48 -10.34 8.87 -3.45
C VAL A 48 -10.48 8.35 -4.88
N SER A 49 -9.90 7.20 -5.21
CA SER A 49 -10.03 6.58 -6.54
C SER A 49 -11.50 6.29 -6.89
N ILE A 50 -12.24 5.72 -5.95
CA ILE A 50 -13.68 5.43 -6.11
C ILE A 50 -14.51 6.72 -6.20
N GLN A 51 -14.22 7.74 -5.38
CA GLN A 51 -14.97 9.00 -5.41
C GLN A 51 -14.68 9.82 -6.68
N SER A 52 -13.43 9.80 -7.15
CA SER A 52 -13.01 10.55 -8.34
C SER A 52 -13.64 9.98 -9.63
N SER A 53 -13.88 8.66 -9.69
CA SER A 53 -14.54 8.04 -10.85
C SER A 53 -15.96 8.55 -11.09
N HIS A 54 -16.63 9.03 -10.04
CA HIS A 54 -17.98 9.59 -10.10
C HIS A 54 -18.01 11.12 -10.32
N THR A 55 -16.87 11.83 -10.28
CA THR A 55 -16.84 13.31 -10.25
C THR A 55 -16.91 13.98 -11.63
N PHE A 56 -16.92 13.23 -12.75
CA PHE A 56 -17.05 13.80 -14.10
C PHE A 56 -18.51 13.87 -14.59
N SER A 57 -19.34 14.73 -13.99
CA SER A 57 -20.57 15.22 -14.63
C SER A 57 -21.12 16.46 -13.91
N THR A 58 -20.38 17.56 -13.96
CA THR A 58 -20.98 18.91 -13.85
C THR A 58 -20.39 19.77 -14.95
N THR A 59 -20.51 19.30 -16.19
CA THR A 59 -20.28 20.16 -17.36
C THR A 59 -21.30 21.28 -17.32
N SER A 60 -20.78 22.48 -17.09
CA SER A 60 -21.40 23.77 -17.36
C SER A 60 -22.21 23.76 -18.67
N THR A 61 -23.53 23.95 -18.56
CA THR A 61 -24.33 24.47 -19.66
C THR A 61 -24.77 25.88 -19.29
N THR A 62 -24.07 26.82 -19.90
CA THR A 62 -24.41 28.23 -20.08
C THR A 62 -25.83 28.45 -20.57
N LYS A 63 -26.60 29.31 -19.89
CA LYS A 63 -27.30 30.43 -20.51
C LYS A 63 -27.66 31.50 -19.48
#